data_AF-A0A8T3YU10-F1
#
_entry.id   AF-A0A8T3YU10-F1
#
_cell.length_a   1.000
_cell.length_b   1.000
_cell.length_c   1.000
_cell.angle_alpha   90.00
_cell.angle_beta   90.00
_cell.angle_gamma   90.00
#
_symmetry.space_group_name_H-M   'P 1'
#
loop_
_entity.id
_entity.type
_entity.pdbx_description
1 polymer ?
#
loop_
_entity_poly.entity_id
_entity_poly.type
_entity_poly.pdbx_seq_one_letter_code
_entity_poly.pdbx_strand_id
1 'polypeptide(L)'
;MSLEDKFYPDDGSYLTKFDNFMIKAAKEVGILYQNLTGDSYKNLASIIYKASAVGLGLSALCGHILGIPLSMASFSSSKQHFYQTPLEEEITCEALGLGKKMGKLMRICLLSVGFSVFSMGYSYYKDNTNKKLSVFDIFLVGCLIEAPSICLYTFAEYLTKSDMPDPPEKNIFQETSERIKRLLSPEPLPTQVQSANNTY
;
A
#
# COMPACT_ATOMS: atom_id res chain seq x y z
N MET A 1 9.53 -6.39 25.73
CA MET A 1 9.35 -5.92 24.34
C MET A 1 8.17 -6.69 23.76
N SER A 2 7.08 -5.99 23.46
CA SER A 2 5.88 -6.60 22.88
C SER A 2 6.18 -7.16 21.49
N LEU A 3 5.35 -8.08 20.98
CA LEU A 3 5.46 -8.53 19.58
C LEU A 3 5.28 -7.34 18.64
N GLU A 4 4.42 -6.39 18.97
CA GLU A 4 4.18 -5.17 18.18
C GLU A 4 5.43 -4.27 18.13
N ASP A 5 6.20 -4.17 19.22
CA ASP A 5 7.45 -3.39 19.26
C ASP A 5 8.53 -3.98 18.33
N LYS A 6 8.44 -5.26 17.96
CA LYS A 6 9.35 -5.88 16.99
C LYS A 6 9.01 -5.50 15.55
N PHE A 7 7.73 -5.30 15.25
CA PHE A 7 7.26 -4.94 13.92
C PHE A 7 7.22 -3.42 13.71
N TYR A 8 6.97 -2.66 14.78
CA TYR A 8 6.92 -1.20 14.77
C TYR A 8 7.78 -0.64 15.92
N PRO A 9 9.11 -0.72 15.82
CA PRO A 9 9.98 -0.14 16.84
C PRO A 9 9.68 1.35 16.97
N ASP A 10 9.28 1.79 18.17
CA ASP A 10 9.09 3.20 18.48
C ASP A 10 10.27 3.69 19.33
N ASP A 11 11.03 4.62 18.77
CA ASP A 11 12.15 5.28 19.45
C ASP A 11 11.78 6.68 19.98
N GLY A 12 10.49 7.01 19.97
CA GLY A 12 9.94 8.27 20.45
C GLY A 12 10.06 9.42 19.45
N SER A 13 10.79 9.26 18.35
CA SER A 13 11.02 10.33 17.38
C SER A 13 9.80 10.55 16.47
N TYR A 14 9.55 11.81 16.09
CA TYR A 14 8.45 12.16 15.17
C TYR A 14 8.55 11.44 13.82
N LEU A 15 9.76 11.19 13.35
CA LEU A 15 10.02 10.45 12.12
C LEU A 15 9.47 9.02 12.21
N THR A 16 9.81 8.31 13.28
CA THR A 16 9.36 6.93 13.51
C THR A 16 7.86 6.86 13.76
N LYS A 17 7.29 7.83 14.49
CA LYS A 17 5.83 7.91 14.71
C LYS A 17 5.07 8.09 13.40
N PHE A 18 5.55 8.96 12.51
CA PHE A 18 4.95 9.15 11.19
C PHE A 18 5.09 7.90 10.31
N ASP A 19 6.29 7.30 10.27
CA ASP A 19 6.53 6.07 9.49
C ASP A 19 5.62 4.93 9.96
N ASN A 20 5.53 4.70 11.28
CA ASN A 20 4.64 3.70 11.87
C ASN A 20 3.16 3.99 11.59
N PHE A 21 2.73 5.25 11.64
CA PHE A 21 1.37 5.63 11.26
C PHE A 21 1.08 5.28 9.80
N MET A 22 1.98 5.61 8.87
CA MET A 22 1.82 5.31 7.45
C MET A 22 1.79 3.80 7.18
N ILE A 23 2.64 3.03 7.85
CA ILE A 23 2.64 1.56 7.73
C ILE A 23 1.31 0.98 8.24
N LYS A 24 0.81 1.44 9.39
CA LYS A 24 -0.49 1.01 9.93
C LYS A 24 -1.64 1.37 9.00
N ALA A 25 -1.63 2.57 8.42
CA ALA A 25 -2.64 2.97 7.43
C ALA A 25 -2.59 2.10 6.16
N ALA A 26 -1.39 1.79 5.65
CA ALA A 26 -1.24 0.89 4.50
C ALA A 26 -1.70 -0.54 4.83
N LYS A 27 -1.49 -1.00 6.06
CA LYS A 27 -1.96 -2.28 6.56
C LYS A 27 -3.48 -2.42 6.46
N GLU A 28 -4.24 -1.41 6.91
CA GLU A 28 -5.70 -1.42 6.83
C GLU A 28 -6.21 -1.58 5.39
N VAL A 29 -5.56 -0.91 4.43
CA VAL A 29 -5.87 -1.06 3.00
C VAL A 29 -5.52 -2.46 2.49
N GLY A 30 -4.40 -3.02 2.93
CA GLY A 30 -3.98 -4.38 2.60
C GLY A 30 -4.96 -5.44 3.12
N ILE A 31 -5.39 -5.32 4.37
CA ILE A 31 -6.41 -6.18 4.98
C ILE A 31 -7.72 -6.08 4.21
N LEU A 32 -8.16 -4.86 3.89
CA LEU A 32 -9.37 -4.64 3.10
C LEU A 32 -9.27 -5.32 1.73
N TYR A 33 -8.14 -5.18 1.04
CA TYR A 33 -7.90 -5.85 -0.25
C TYR A 33 -7.96 -7.37 -0.11
N GLN A 34 -7.22 -7.96 0.84
CA GLN A 34 -7.22 -9.42 1.08
C GLN A 34 -8.62 -9.95 1.40
N ASN A 35 -9.41 -9.19 2.17
CA ASN A 35 -10.79 -9.56 2.49
C ASN A 35 -11.69 -9.56 1.25
N LEU A 36 -11.57 -8.53 0.40
CA LEU A 36 -12.40 -8.34 -0.79
C LEU A 36 -12.02 -9.30 -1.93
N THR A 37 -10.73 -9.49 -2.20
CA THR A 37 -10.27 -10.27 -3.36
C THR A 37 -9.91 -11.71 -3.02
N GLY A 38 -9.50 -11.97 -1.77
CA GLY A 38 -8.87 -13.24 -1.39
C GLY A 38 -7.40 -13.36 -1.81
N ASP A 39 -6.86 -12.37 -2.52
CA ASP A 39 -5.48 -12.36 -2.97
C ASP A 39 -4.55 -11.78 -1.90
N SER A 40 -3.29 -12.21 -1.87
CA SER A 40 -2.29 -11.65 -0.95
C SER A 40 -2.05 -10.16 -1.21
N TYR A 41 -1.84 -9.39 -0.15
CA TYR A 41 -1.43 -7.98 -0.25
C TYR A 41 -0.15 -7.79 -1.08
N LYS A 42 0.68 -8.84 -1.21
CA LYS A 42 1.86 -8.84 -2.08
C LYS A 42 1.49 -8.63 -3.55
N ASN A 43 0.34 -9.15 -3.99
CA ASN A 43 -0.19 -8.91 -5.34
C ASN A 43 -0.60 -7.44 -5.49
N LEU A 44 -1.27 -6.87 -4.49
CA LEU A 44 -1.60 -5.45 -4.46
C LEU A 44 -0.35 -4.58 -4.54
N ALA A 45 0.67 -4.85 -3.72
CA ALA A 45 1.95 -4.15 -3.75
C ALA A 45 2.59 -4.20 -5.15
N SER A 46 2.65 -5.40 -5.78
CA SER A 46 3.19 -5.56 -7.14
C SER A 46 2.41 -4.76 -8.18
N ILE A 47 1.07 -4.76 -8.11
CA ILE A 47 0.21 -3.97 -9.00
C ILE A 47 0.50 -2.48 -8.84
N ILE A 48 0.60 -1.99 -7.61
CA ILE A 48 0.86 -0.58 -7.31
C ILE A 48 2.25 -0.17 -7.79
N TYR A 49 3.29 -0.98 -7.57
CA TYR A 49 4.62 -0.72 -8.12
C TYR A 49 4.61 -0.68 -9.65
N LYS A 50 3.84 -1.53 -10.34
CA LYS A 50 3.72 -1.48 -11.80
C LYS A 50 3.01 -0.21 -12.26
N ALA A 51 1.92 0.16 -11.60
CA ALA A 51 1.19 1.39 -11.90
C ALA A 51 2.09 2.63 -11.70
N SER A 52 2.86 2.66 -10.62
CA SER A 52 3.86 3.69 -10.37
C SER A 52 4.95 3.70 -11.45
N ALA A 53 5.49 2.54 -11.84
CA ALA A 53 6.51 2.46 -12.88
C ALA A 53 6.01 3.02 -14.22
N VAL A 54 4.77 2.69 -14.61
CA VAL A 54 4.15 3.22 -15.83
C VAL A 54 3.99 4.73 -15.73
N GLY A 55 3.45 5.25 -14.63
CA GLY A 55 3.25 6.69 -14.47
C GLY A 55 4.56 7.48 -14.43
N LEU A 56 5.59 6.98 -13.74
CA LEU A 56 6.94 7.58 -13.75
C LEU A 56 7.59 7.53 -15.15
N GLY A 57 7.37 6.44 -15.89
CA GLY A 57 7.81 6.32 -17.29
C GLY A 57 7.11 7.32 -18.21
N LEU A 58 5.80 7.53 -18.03
CA LEU A 58 5.04 8.55 -18.76
C LEU A 58 5.49 9.96 -18.39
N SER A 59 5.79 10.22 -17.12
CA SER A 59 6.34 11.50 -16.69
C SER A 59 7.72 11.78 -17.33
N ALA A 60 8.56 10.76 -17.51
CA ALA A 60 9.84 10.92 -18.19
C ALA A 60 9.68 11.39 -19.65
N LEU A 61 8.63 10.94 -20.36
CA LEU A 61 8.30 11.43 -21.70
C LEU A 61 7.89 12.91 -21.70
N CYS A 62 7.48 13.45 -20.54
CA CYS A 62 7.14 14.84 -20.33
C CYS A 62 8.35 15.70 -19.91
N GLY A 63 9.57 15.16 -19.92
CA GLY A 63 10.81 15.89 -19.60
C GLY A 63 11.34 15.70 -18.17
N HIS A 64 10.69 14.85 -17.36
CA HIS A 64 11.14 14.53 -15.99
C HIS A 64 12.14 13.37 -16.03
N ILE A 65 13.41 13.68 -16.32
CA ILE A 65 14.47 12.67 -16.53
C ILE A 65 14.64 11.74 -15.31
N LEU A 66 14.37 12.24 -14.09
CA LEU A 66 14.40 11.43 -12.86
C LEU A 66 13.28 10.37 -12.79
N GLY A 67 12.24 10.50 -13.61
CA GLY A 67 11.19 9.49 -13.78
C GLY A 67 11.73 8.17 -14.34
N ILE A 68 12.84 8.17 -15.11
CA ILE A 68 13.44 6.94 -15.65
C ILE A 68 14.02 6.05 -14.53
N PRO A 69 14.99 6.50 -13.71
CA PRO A 69 15.54 5.66 -12.65
C PRO A 69 14.48 5.26 -11.61
N LEU A 70 13.53 6.14 -11.30
CA LEU A 70 12.42 5.80 -10.39
C LEU A 70 11.45 4.77 -11.00
N SER A 71 11.16 4.87 -12.30
CA SER A 71 10.35 3.87 -13.01
C SER A 71 11.03 2.50 -13.01
N MET A 72 12.33 2.47 -13.28
CA MET A 72 13.13 1.24 -13.22
C MET A 72 13.17 0.64 -11.80
N ALA A 73 13.37 1.48 -10.78
CA ALA A 73 13.34 1.06 -9.38
C ALA A 73 11.97 0.47 -9.02
N SER A 74 10.88 1.17 -9.35
CA SER A 74 9.52 0.70 -9.11
C SER A 74 9.21 -0.61 -9.84
N PHE A 75 9.62 -0.73 -11.10
CA PHE A 75 9.44 -1.97 -11.86
C PHE A 75 10.25 -3.14 -11.28
N SER A 76 11.48 -2.87 -10.82
CA SER A 76 12.33 -3.87 -10.16
C SER A 76 11.68 -4.35 -8.86
N SER A 77 11.22 -3.42 -8.02
CA SER A 77 10.49 -3.72 -6.78
C SER A 77 9.21 -4.54 -7.05
N SER A 78 8.52 -4.30 -8.17
CA SER A 78 7.32 -5.09 -8.53
C SER A 78 7.58 -6.58 -8.76
N LYS A 79 8.85 -6.95 -9.05
CA LYS A 79 9.32 -8.32 -9.31
C LYS A 79 9.98 -8.95 -8.09
N GLN A 80 10.48 -8.14 -7.16
CA GLN A 80 11.12 -8.61 -5.95
C GLN A 80 10.05 -8.88 -4.88
N HIS A 81 9.97 -10.12 -4.41
CA HIS A 81 9.13 -10.50 -3.27
C HIS A 81 9.88 -10.38 -1.93
N PHE A 82 10.96 -9.59 -1.87
CA PHE A 82 11.67 -9.34 -0.61
C PHE A 82 10.94 -8.25 0.16
N TYR A 83 9.95 -8.69 0.94
CA TYR A 83 9.26 -7.88 1.93
C TYR A 83 10.13 -7.87 3.18
N GLN A 84 10.76 -6.72 3.46
CA GLN A 84 11.53 -6.54 4.68
C GLN A 84 10.63 -5.88 5.73
N THR A 85 10.63 -6.44 6.94
CA THR A 85 10.06 -5.79 8.10
C THR A 85 10.82 -4.50 8.42
N PRO A 86 10.23 -3.53 9.14
CA PRO A 86 10.93 -2.30 9.53
C PRO A 86 12.25 -2.56 10.29
N LEU A 87 12.30 -3.62 11.09
CA LEU A 87 13.53 -4.03 11.79
C LEU A 87 14.59 -4.58 10.82
N GLU A 88 14.19 -5.39 9.84
CA GLU A 88 15.12 -5.91 8.81
C GLU A 88 15.66 -4.80 7.91
N GLU A 89 14.86 -3.78 7.62
CA GLU A 89 15.32 -2.58 6.91
C GLU A 89 16.40 -1.86 7.71
N GLU A 90 16.20 -1.66 9.03
CA GLU A 90 17.19 -1.01 9.90
C GLU A 90 18.51 -1.79 9.93
N ILE A 91 18.44 -3.12 10.10
CA ILE A 91 19.62 -4.00 10.08
C ILE A 91 20.33 -3.95 8.71
N THR A 92 19.57 -3.96 7.62
CA THR A 92 20.13 -3.88 6.25
C THR A 92 20.82 -2.53 6.03
N CYS A 93 20.20 -1.43 6.47
CA CYS A 93 20.80 -0.10 6.39
C CYS A 93 22.11 -0.03 7.16
N GLU A 94 22.14 -0.55 8.39
CA GLU A 94 23.37 -0.62 9.19
C GLU A 94 24.46 -1.47 8.52
N ALA A 95 24.09 -2.62 7.95
CA ALA A 95 25.03 -3.49 7.24
C ALA A 95 25.63 -2.80 6.00
N LEU A 96 24.88 -1.90 5.36
CA LEU A 96 25.32 -1.07 4.24
C LEU A 96 26.10 0.19 4.68
N GLY A 97 26.31 0.40 5.99
CA GLY A 97 26.95 1.61 6.53
C GLY A 97 26.07 2.86 6.45
N LEU A 98 24.77 2.69 6.20
CA LEU A 98 23.79 3.76 6.20
C LEU A 98 23.21 3.95 7.62
N GLY A 99 22.73 5.15 7.91
CA GLY A 99 22.01 5.40 9.16
C GLY A 99 20.72 4.57 9.22
N LYS A 100 20.40 4.01 10.41
CA LYS A 100 19.19 3.18 10.66
C LYS A 100 17.89 3.79 10.12
N LYS A 101 17.80 5.12 10.13
CA LYS A 101 16.60 5.89 9.75
C LYS A 101 16.57 6.32 8.28
N MET A 102 17.58 5.96 7.48
CA MET A 102 17.72 6.45 6.11
C MET A 102 16.54 6.04 5.23
N GLY A 103 16.09 4.78 5.33
CA GLY A 103 14.92 4.30 4.57
C GLY A 103 13.63 5.08 4.89
N LYS A 104 13.40 5.36 6.18
CA LYS A 104 12.26 6.17 6.66
C LYS A 104 12.33 7.60 6.11
N LEU A 105 13.52 8.21 6.19
CA LEU A 105 13.78 9.56 5.67
C LEU A 105 13.52 9.63 4.16
N MET A 106 14.00 8.66 3.39
CA MET A 106 13.83 8.61 1.93
C MET A 106 12.36 8.54 1.53
N ARG A 107 11.55 7.69 2.18
CA ARG A 107 10.10 7.62 1.92
C ARG A 107 9.39 8.96 2.14
N ILE A 108 9.70 9.61 3.25
CA ILE A 108 9.07 10.88 3.63
C ILE A 108 9.51 12.02 2.71
N CYS A 109 10.80 12.04 2.33
CA CYS A 109 11.32 13.00 1.36
C CYS A 109 10.65 12.81 -0.01
N LEU A 110 10.53 11.57 -0.51
CA LEU A 110 9.85 11.28 -1.77
C LEU A 110 8.39 11.73 -1.75
N LEU A 111 7.66 11.44 -0.67
CA LEU A 111 6.28 11.89 -0.50
C LEU A 111 6.17 13.42 -0.50
N SER A 112 7.08 14.10 0.18
CA SER A 112 7.13 15.57 0.24
C SER A 112 7.43 16.20 -1.12
N VAL A 113 8.35 15.61 -1.89
CA VAL A 113 8.62 16.01 -3.28
C VAL A 113 7.39 15.80 -4.14
N GLY A 114 6.74 14.64 -4.03
CA GLY A 114 5.50 14.32 -4.76
C GLY A 114 4.42 15.38 -4.52
N PHE A 115 4.13 15.72 -3.26
CA PHE A 115 3.14 16.76 -2.95
C PHE A 115 3.52 18.15 -3.48
N SER A 116 4.80 18.51 -3.42
CA SER A 116 5.28 19.80 -3.91
C SER A 116 5.15 19.91 -5.43
N VAL A 117 5.52 18.85 -6.16
CA VAL A 117 5.40 18.76 -7.61
C VAL A 117 3.92 18.75 -8.03
N PHE A 118 3.05 18.04 -7.30
CA PHE A 118 1.62 18.08 -7.53
C PHE A 118 1.05 19.48 -7.36
N SER A 119 1.38 20.16 -6.25
CA SER A 119 0.89 21.51 -5.97
C SER A 119 1.29 22.48 -7.08
N MET A 120 2.54 22.40 -7.56
CA MET A 120 3.03 23.21 -8.67
C MET A 120 2.24 22.97 -9.96
N GLY A 121 2.06 21.70 -10.35
CA GLY A 121 1.29 21.33 -11.54
C GLY A 121 -0.18 21.72 -11.43
N TYR A 122 -0.80 21.52 -10.26
CA TYR A 122 -2.22 21.81 -10.04
C TYR A 122 -2.52 23.31 -10.04
N SER A 123 -1.70 24.12 -9.35
CA SER A 123 -1.84 25.58 -9.34
C SER A 123 -1.76 26.13 -10.76
N TYR A 124 -0.79 25.65 -11.55
CA TYR A 124 -0.67 26.09 -12.94
C TYR A 124 -1.86 25.67 -13.81
N TYR A 125 -2.31 24.41 -13.69
CA TYR A 125 -3.45 23.89 -14.46
C TYR A 125 -4.73 24.69 -14.18
N LYS A 126 -4.99 24.99 -12.90
CA LYS A 126 -6.15 25.78 -12.47
C LYS A 126 -6.16 27.17 -13.12
N ASP A 127 -5.01 27.81 -13.22
CA ASP A 127 -4.89 29.20 -13.68
C ASP A 127 -4.81 29.35 -15.21
N ASN A 128 -4.67 28.26 -15.98
CA ASN A 128 -4.37 28.33 -17.43
C ASN A 128 -5.22 27.43 -18.34
N THR A 129 -6.45 27.11 -17.96
CA THR A 129 -7.37 26.17 -18.65
C THR A 129 -7.72 26.48 -20.13
N ASN A 130 -7.34 27.63 -20.70
CA ASN A 130 -7.76 28.06 -22.04
C ASN A 130 -6.62 28.53 -22.98
N LYS A 131 -5.35 28.17 -22.71
CA LYS A 131 -4.21 28.56 -23.56
C LYS A 131 -3.79 27.43 -24.51
N LYS A 132 -3.18 27.78 -25.65
CA LYS A 132 -2.55 26.82 -26.57
C LYS A 132 -1.43 26.07 -25.84
N LEU A 133 -1.40 24.74 -25.97
CA LEU A 133 -0.36 23.89 -25.37
C LEU A 133 1.04 24.31 -25.83
N SER A 134 1.89 24.66 -24.87
CA SER A 134 3.31 24.90 -24.98
C SER A 134 4.12 23.71 -24.48
N VAL A 135 5.42 23.67 -24.77
CA VAL A 135 6.35 22.67 -24.21
C VAL A 135 6.37 22.70 -22.68
N PHE A 136 6.16 23.89 -22.09
CA PHE A 136 6.06 24.05 -20.64
C PHE A 136 4.80 23.38 -20.07
N ASP A 137 3.67 23.41 -20.80
CA ASP A 137 2.44 22.73 -20.39
C ASP A 137 2.62 21.20 -20.38
N ILE A 138 3.39 20.65 -21.33
CA ILE A 138 3.73 19.22 -21.35
C ILE A 138 4.53 18.84 -20.10
N PHE A 139 5.52 19.65 -19.72
CA PHE A 139 6.29 19.44 -18.49
C PHE A 139 5.42 19.46 -17.23
N LEU A 140 4.43 20.35 -17.18
CA LEU A 140 3.50 20.48 -16.05
C LEU A 140 2.47 19.35 -15.98
N VAL A 141 2.01 18.83 -17.12
CA VAL A 141 1.27 17.57 -17.18
C VAL A 141 2.13 16.43 -16.61
N GLY A 142 3.43 16.42 -16.93
CA GLY A 142 4.41 15.54 -16.30
C GLY A 142 4.38 15.61 -14.77
N CYS A 143 4.31 16.81 -14.18
CA CYS A 143 4.20 16.99 -12.72
C CYS A 143 2.92 16.35 -12.14
N LEU A 144 1.79 16.51 -12.84
CA LEU A 144 0.50 15.94 -12.44
C LEU A 144 0.45 14.41 -12.56
N ILE A 145 1.31 13.82 -13.40
CA ILE A 145 1.46 12.36 -13.53
C ILE A 145 2.49 11.83 -12.53
N GLU A 146 3.63 12.52 -12.39
CA GLU A 146 4.74 12.10 -11.55
C GLU A 146 4.34 11.99 -10.09
N ALA A 147 3.66 13.01 -9.57
CA ALA A 147 3.33 13.09 -8.16
C ALA A 147 2.42 11.93 -7.68
N PRO A 148 1.28 11.61 -8.33
CA PRO A 148 0.52 10.41 -8.02
C PRO A 148 1.37 9.13 -8.13
N SER A 149 2.28 9.07 -9.09
CA SER A 149 3.13 7.89 -9.30
C SER A 149 4.15 7.71 -8.16
N ILE A 150 4.72 8.80 -7.63
CA ILE A 150 5.57 8.79 -6.43
C ILE A 150 4.75 8.39 -5.20
N CYS A 151 3.52 8.89 -5.06
CA CYS A 151 2.62 8.48 -3.98
C CYS A 151 2.32 6.98 -4.03
N LEU A 152 2.07 6.43 -5.22
CA LEU A 152 1.87 4.99 -5.41
C LEU A 152 3.13 4.19 -5.03
N TYR A 153 4.32 4.61 -5.47
CA TYR A 153 5.58 3.98 -5.08
C TYR A 153 5.74 3.95 -3.56
N THR A 154 5.56 5.11 -2.92
CA THR A 154 5.74 5.27 -1.48
C THR A 154 4.70 4.48 -0.70
N PHE A 155 3.45 4.43 -1.19
CA PHE A 155 2.42 3.61 -0.59
C PHE A 155 2.74 2.12 -0.71
N ALA A 156 3.23 1.64 -1.85
CA ALA A 156 3.69 0.27 -2.00
C ALA A 156 4.83 -0.05 -1.02
N GLU A 157 5.79 0.85 -0.85
CA GLU A 157 6.87 0.75 0.14
C GLU A 157 6.37 0.66 1.59
N TYR A 158 5.24 1.30 1.91
CA TYR A 158 4.62 1.19 3.23
C TYR A 158 3.83 -0.11 3.39
N LEU A 159 3.11 -0.51 2.34
CA LEU A 159 2.36 -1.75 2.30
C LEU A 159 3.29 -2.96 2.45
N THR A 160 4.47 -2.93 1.82
CA THR A 160 5.43 -4.02 1.91
C THR A 160 6.04 -4.18 3.31
N LYS A 161 6.12 -3.10 4.08
CA LYS A 161 6.64 -3.07 5.45
C LYS A 161 5.59 -3.40 6.52
N SER A 162 4.33 -3.54 6.14
CA SER A 162 3.24 -3.77 7.08
C SER A 162 3.18 -5.17 7.68
N ASP A 163 3.98 -6.10 7.14
CA ASP A 163 4.13 -7.51 7.53
C ASP A 163 2.80 -8.16 7.92
N MET A 164 1.97 -8.37 6.89
CA MET A 164 0.66 -8.99 7.03
C MET A 164 0.75 -10.50 6.79
N PRO A 165 -0.06 -11.31 7.48
CA PRO A 165 -0.20 -12.71 7.14
C PRO A 165 -0.77 -12.86 5.73
N ASP A 166 -0.28 -13.84 4.98
CA ASP A 166 -0.90 -14.23 3.71
C ASP A 166 -2.35 -14.68 3.98
N PRO A 167 -3.29 -14.39 3.05
CA PRO A 167 -4.68 -14.74 3.26
C PRO A 167 -4.77 -16.27 3.33
N PRO A 168 -5.68 -16.83 4.16
CA PRO A 168 -5.94 -18.27 4.11
C PRO A 168 -6.33 -18.63 2.68
N GLU A 169 -5.85 -19.78 2.18
CA GLU A 169 -6.21 -20.26 0.84
C GLU A 169 -7.74 -20.31 0.73
N LYS A 170 -8.32 -19.30 0.08
CA LYS A 170 -9.76 -19.29 -0.21
C LYS A 170 -9.99 -20.35 -1.26
N ASN A 171 -10.29 -21.58 -0.84
CA ASN A 171 -10.97 -22.52 -1.70
C ASN A 171 -12.36 -21.91 -1.98
N ILE A 172 -12.49 -21.17 -3.08
CA ILE A 172 -13.76 -20.57 -3.54
C ILE A 172 -14.87 -21.64 -3.56
N PHE A 173 -14.50 -22.89 -3.84
CA PHE A 173 -15.38 -24.06 -3.73
C PHE A 173 -15.85 -24.36 -2.31
N GLN A 174 -15.04 -24.18 -1.27
CA GLN A 174 -15.45 -24.39 0.12
C GLN A 174 -16.43 -23.31 0.58
N GLU A 175 -16.16 -22.04 0.31
CA GLU A 175 -17.07 -20.95 0.70
C GLU A 175 -18.40 -21.02 -0.06
N THR A 176 -18.35 -21.31 -1.36
CA THR A 176 -19.56 -21.52 -2.18
C THR A 176 -20.29 -22.79 -1.76
N SER A 177 -19.57 -23.87 -1.45
CA SER A 177 -20.17 -25.12 -0.93
C SER A 177 -20.82 -24.91 0.43
N GLU A 178 -20.18 -24.17 1.35
CA GLU A 178 -20.76 -23.84 2.64
C GLU A 178 -21.98 -22.93 2.53
N ARG A 179 -21.94 -21.95 1.64
CA ARG A 179 -23.07 -21.05 1.40
C ARG A 179 -24.24 -21.78 0.74
N ILE A 180 -23.96 -22.66 -0.21
CA ILE A 180 -24.97 -23.57 -0.80
C ILE A 180 -25.51 -24.52 0.27
N LYS A 181 -24.65 -25.13 1.11
CA LYS A 181 -25.07 -26.01 2.20
C LYS A 181 -25.97 -25.27 3.19
N ARG A 182 -25.65 -24.02 3.58
CA ARG A 182 -26.49 -23.21 4.47
C ARG A 182 -27.83 -22.83 3.83
N LEU A 183 -27.84 -22.53 2.53
CA LEU A 183 -29.09 -22.24 1.79
C LEU A 183 -29.97 -23.47 1.57
N LEU A 184 -29.35 -24.67 1.49
CA LEU A 184 -30.04 -25.95 1.31
C LEU A 184 -30.31 -26.70 2.60
N SER A 185 -29.78 -26.24 3.74
CA SER A 185 -30.06 -26.84 5.05
C SER A 185 -31.32 -26.21 5.62
N PRO A 186 -32.41 -26.97 5.80
CA PRO A 186 -33.58 -26.45 6.51
C PRO A 186 -33.19 -26.08 7.94
N GLU A 187 -33.70 -24.95 8.44
CA GLU A 187 -33.50 -24.55 9.84
C GLU A 187 -33.91 -25.70 10.77
N PRO A 188 -33.11 -26.04 11.80
CA PRO A 188 -33.54 -26.97 12.81
C PRO A 188 -34.74 -26.37 13.52
N LEU A 189 -35.90 -27.02 13.38
CA LEU A 189 -37.14 -26.68 14.08
C LEU A 189 -36.83 -26.51 15.58
N PRO A 190 -37.32 -25.44 16.23
CA PRO A 190 -37.11 -25.24 17.65
C PRO A 190 -37.62 -26.47 18.40
N THR A 191 -36.71 -27.13 19.11
CA THR A 191 -37.03 -28.25 20.00
C THR A 191 -38.05 -27.74 21.01
N GLN A 192 -39.27 -28.28 20.98
CA GLN A 192 -40.27 -27.99 22.00
C GLN A 192 -39.65 -28.36 23.36
N VAL A 193 -39.42 -27.34 24.19
CA VAL A 193 -39.10 -27.52 25.59
C VAL A 193 -40.31 -28.22 26.20
N GLN A 194 -40.20 -29.52 26.47
CA GLN A 194 -41.18 -30.22 27.29
C GLN A 194 -41.16 -29.57 28.67
N SER A 195 -42.17 -28.73 28.93
CA SER A 195 -42.49 -28.27 30.27
C SER A 195 -42.77 -29.50 31.12
N ALA A 196 -41.83 -29.86 31.99
CA ALA A 196 -42.06 -30.79 33.08
C ALA A 196 -43.11 -30.18 34.01
N ASN A 197 -44.39 -30.55 33.81
CA ASN A 197 -45.43 -30.33 34.80
C ASN A 197 -45.20 -31.33 35.95
N ASN A 198 -44.50 -30.86 36.98
CA ASN A 198 -44.59 -31.46 38.31
C ASN A 198 -45.92 -31.03 38.93
N THR A 199 -46.85 -31.98 39.03
CA THR A 199 -48.01 -31.86 39.92
C THR A 199 -47.82 -32.84 41.07
N TYR A 200 -48.05 -32.31 42.27
CA TYR A 200 -47.91 -32.85 43.62
C TYR A 200 -48.48 -34.25 43.87
#